data_AF-A0A1M6QD37-F1
#
_entry.id   AF-A0A1M6QD37-F1
#
_cell.length_a   1.000
_cell.length_b   1.000
_cell.length_c   1.000
_cell.angle_alpha   90.00
_cell.angle_beta   90.00
_cell.angle_gamma   90.00
#
_symmetry.space_group_name_H-M   'P 1'
#
loop_
_entity.id
_entity.type
_entity.pdbx_description
1 polymer ?
#
loop_
_entity_poly.entity_id
_entity_poly.type
_entity_poly.pdbx_seq_one_letter_code
_entity_poly.pdbx_strand_id
1 'polypeptide(L)'
;MQKNKYGQYFTTKVIADFMTSLITHKKASKILEPACGKGVFLDSLIQQDFNNISAYEIDRTLETPYKFVKYQSFLPVSLLEKYDVVIGNPPYIRWKNLEPELKKELTNHFLWNKYFNSLCDYLFIFILKSIEHLNENGELIFICTDYWLNTTNSSSLRNYMSQNGYFSEIYHFKEAPLFEKVTASFIIFRYVKSKQHSKIIQLYKYNKGHALPTQEELTNRTCFDKVVIPQFNANNRWVLASQSAQQEIFKFEQACIKPSTTLFGNERYTIGDFCDIGNGMVSGLDSAFQFKNACKLNDAEQKALIPVIKAKDMLPYTSKSSTPYIFIQENITPYEFSIKYPNFAKHFEPNLKELSSRYSYNRKIPYWEFVFPRNQRQFERKEPRIFVPCKERISNKNYFRFCYAPTGYYSTQDVTAVFKKNNVKESLEYILAYLNNFRVFSWLSLNGIVKGDIVEFSEAPIASIPFRPINWNSQKELSSHNRITLEVQNYLKDGLPIHLNNINSEFNFLFQG
;
A
#
# COMPACT_ATOMS: atom_id res chain seq x y z
N MET A 1 13.80 -17.22 14.06
CA MET A 1 13.90 -17.39 12.59
C MET A 1 15.32 -17.05 12.20
N GLN A 2 16.06 -17.95 11.54
CA GLN A 2 17.35 -17.62 10.96
C GLN A 2 17.16 -16.45 9.98
N LYS A 3 17.95 -15.38 10.18
CA LYS A 3 17.94 -14.21 9.31
C LYS A 3 18.42 -14.67 7.93
N ASN A 4 17.57 -14.55 6.92
CA ASN A 4 17.90 -14.93 5.55
C ASN A 4 18.92 -13.93 4.99
N LYS A 5 20.22 -14.25 5.13
CA LYS A 5 21.36 -13.35 4.93
C LYS A 5 21.33 -12.66 3.55
N TYR A 6 20.96 -13.41 2.52
CA TYR A 6 20.96 -12.97 1.14
C TYR A 6 19.55 -12.73 0.57
N GLY A 7 18.51 -12.70 1.42
CA GLY A 7 17.15 -12.41 0.99
C GLY A 7 16.58 -13.44 0.01
N GLN A 8 16.96 -14.71 0.16
CA GLN A 8 16.63 -15.79 -0.76
C GLN A 8 15.18 -16.24 -0.62
N TYR A 9 14.39 -16.14 -1.68
CA TYR A 9 13.06 -16.75 -1.76
C TYR A 9 13.03 -17.69 -2.95
N PHE A 10 12.84 -18.98 -2.70
CA PHE A 10 12.94 -19.99 -3.76
C PHE A 10 11.69 -20.00 -4.63
N THR A 11 11.88 -19.75 -5.92
CA THR A 11 10.81 -19.84 -6.92
C THR A 11 10.37 -21.29 -7.09
N THR A 12 9.07 -21.51 -7.22
CA THR A 12 8.53 -22.84 -7.52
C THR A 12 8.77 -23.20 -8.98
N LYS A 13 8.88 -24.50 -9.27
CA LYS A 13 9.06 -25.00 -10.65
C LYS A 13 7.98 -24.50 -11.61
N VAL A 14 6.73 -24.45 -11.14
CA VAL A 14 5.57 -23.96 -11.91
C VAL A 14 5.75 -22.51 -12.37
N ILE A 15 6.27 -21.64 -11.49
CA ILE A 15 6.54 -20.24 -11.84
C ILE A 15 7.76 -20.12 -12.75
N ALA A 16 8.82 -20.90 -12.50
CA ALA A 16 10.01 -20.91 -13.34
C ALA A 16 9.69 -21.34 -14.78
N ASP A 17 8.91 -22.41 -14.95
CA ASP A 17 8.45 -22.91 -16.26
C ASP A 17 7.61 -21.90 -17.01
N PHE A 18 6.70 -21.23 -16.29
CA PHE A 18 5.94 -20.15 -16.87
C PHE A 18 6.84 -19.01 -17.34
N MET A 19 7.76 -18.52 -16.51
CA MET A 19 8.65 -17.43 -16.86
C MET A 19 9.58 -17.76 -18.03
N THR A 20 10.16 -18.96 -18.09
CA THR A 20 11.01 -19.37 -19.22
C THR A 20 10.20 -19.52 -20.51
N SER A 21 8.92 -19.89 -20.42
CA SER A 21 8.01 -19.91 -21.59
C SER A 21 7.69 -18.52 -22.16
N LEU A 22 8.00 -17.43 -21.43
CA LEU A 22 7.81 -16.05 -21.90
C LEU A 22 8.97 -15.57 -22.80
N ILE A 23 10.07 -16.32 -22.87
CA ILE A 23 11.26 -15.97 -23.66
C ILE A 23 10.90 -15.97 -25.14
N THR A 24 11.22 -14.88 -25.83
CA THR A 24 10.91 -14.69 -27.26
C THR A 24 12.12 -14.97 -28.16
N HIS A 25 13.30 -15.08 -27.57
CA HIS A 25 14.57 -15.32 -28.26
C HIS A 25 14.78 -16.81 -28.61
N LYS A 26 15.72 -17.07 -29.52
CA LYS A 26 16.02 -18.43 -30.01
C LYS A 26 16.69 -19.27 -28.92
N LYS A 27 16.63 -20.60 -29.05
CA LYS A 27 17.23 -21.53 -28.08
C LYS A 27 18.76 -21.42 -27.92
N ALA A 28 19.45 -20.94 -28.96
CA ALA A 28 20.89 -20.69 -28.93
C ALA A 28 21.27 -19.31 -28.36
N SER A 29 20.29 -18.46 -28.02
CA SER A 29 20.53 -17.14 -27.46
C SER A 29 21.23 -17.20 -26.11
N LYS A 30 22.02 -16.17 -25.81
CA LYS A 30 22.84 -16.14 -24.60
C LYS A 30 22.01 -15.65 -23.42
N ILE A 31 21.83 -16.51 -22.41
CA ILE A 31 20.95 -16.26 -21.26
C ILE A 31 21.77 -16.06 -19.98
N LEU A 32 21.35 -15.12 -19.15
CA LEU A 32 21.91 -14.87 -17.82
C LEU A 32 20.86 -15.09 -16.73
N GLU A 33 21.23 -15.84 -15.69
CA GLU A 33 20.55 -15.83 -14.40
C GLU A 33 21.47 -15.24 -13.31
N PRO A 34 21.22 -14.00 -12.84
CA PRO A 34 22.18 -13.28 -11.98
C PRO A 34 22.15 -13.68 -10.50
N ALA A 35 21.15 -14.46 -10.06
CA ALA A 35 21.01 -14.95 -8.68
C ALA A 35 20.24 -16.28 -8.70
N CYS A 36 20.92 -17.36 -9.07
CA CYS A 36 20.26 -18.62 -9.45
C CYS A 36 19.75 -19.47 -8.28
N GLY A 37 20.20 -19.23 -7.05
CA GLY A 37 19.81 -19.99 -5.87
C GLY A 37 20.03 -21.49 -6.09
N LYS A 38 18.95 -22.27 -5.97
CA LYS A 38 18.97 -23.74 -6.19
C LYS A 38 18.94 -24.15 -7.67
N GLY A 39 18.93 -23.21 -8.61
CA GLY A 39 18.99 -23.48 -10.04
C GLY A 39 17.66 -23.84 -10.70
N VAL A 40 16.51 -23.50 -10.09
CA VAL A 40 15.18 -23.89 -10.64
C VAL A 40 14.91 -23.32 -12.04
N PHE A 41 15.39 -22.09 -12.34
CA PHE A 41 15.28 -21.55 -13.69
C PHE A 41 16.26 -22.23 -14.64
N LEU A 42 17.46 -22.62 -14.19
CA LEU A 42 18.41 -23.40 -14.99
C LEU A 42 17.78 -24.73 -15.41
N ASP A 43 17.12 -25.44 -14.50
CA ASP A 43 16.39 -26.67 -14.79
C ASP A 43 15.32 -26.43 -15.87
N SER A 44 14.49 -25.40 -15.69
CA SER A 44 13.43 -25.03 -16.63
C SER A 44 13.96 -24.59 -18.01
N LEU A 45 15.10 -23.90 -18.07
CA LEU A 45 15.74 -23.47 -19.31
C LEU A 45 16.28 -24.67 -20.09
N ILE A 46 17.00 -25.57 -19.42
CA ILE A 46 17.59 -26.77 -20.03
C ILE A 46 16.49 -27.71 -20.53
N GLN A 47 15.41 -27.89 -19.76
CA GLN A 47 14.24 -28.66 -20.19
C GLN A 47 13.54 -28.09 -21.42
N GLN A 48 13.76 -26.82 -21.73
CA GLN A 48 13.25 -26.14 -22.92
C GLN A 48 14.34 -25.94 -24.00
N ASP A 49 15.40 -26.75 -23.97
CA ASP A 49 16.48 -26.81 -24.96
C ASP A 49 17.37 -25.56 -25.06
N PHE A 50 17.35 -24.68 -24.05
CA PHE A 50 18.32 -23.60 -23.97
C PHE A 50 19.69 -24.12 -23.53
N ASN A 51 20.75 -23.77 -24.25
CA ASN A 51 22.08 -24.38 -24.07
C ASN A 51 23.22 -23.37 -23.84
N ASN A 52 22.96 -22.07 -23.91
CA ASN A 52 23.96 -21.02 -23.74
C ASN A 52 23.65 -20.16 -22.52
N ILE A 53 23.90 -20.72 -21.33
CA ILE A 53 23.45 -20.17 -20.04
C ILE A 53 24.67 -19.78 -19.17
N SER A 54 24.67 -18.56 -18.65
CA SER A 54 25.54 -18.11 -17.56
C SER A 54 24.72 -17.93 -16.29
N ALA A 55 25.26 -18.31 -15.15
CA ALA A 55 24.57 -18.17 -13.87
C ALA A 55 25.52 -17.77 -12.74
N TYR A 56 25.00 -17.00 -11.80
CA TYR A 56 25.73 -16.54 -10.62
C TYR A 56 24.95 -16.85 -9.35
N GLU A 57 25.65 -17.25 -8.28
CA GLU A 57 25.09 -17.42 -6.93
C GLU A 57 26.12 -16.99 -5.90
N ILE A 58 25.74 -16.12 -4.97
CA ILE A 58 26.69 -15.61 -3.97
C ILE A 58 26.87 -16.59 -2.79
N ASP A 59 25.83 -17.36 -2.49
CA ASP A 59 25.80 -18.36 -1.43
C ASP A 59 26.35 -19.70 -1.91
N ARG A 60 27.60 -19.97 -1.57
CA ARG A 60 28.30 -21.23 -1.90
C ARG A 60 27.65 -22.48 -1.30
N THR A 61 26.73 -22.34 -0.35
CA THR A 61 26.04 -23.49 0.25
C THR A 61 24.88 -24.01 -0.62
N LEU A 62 24.43 -23.22 -1.60
CA LEU A 62 23.39 -23.60 -2.55
C LEU A 62 24.00 -24.28 -3.78
N GLU A 63 24.57 -25.46 -3.57
CA GLU A 63 25.17 -26.21 -4.67
C GLU A 63 24.13 -26.63 -5.72
N THR A 64 24.54 -26.51 -6.98
CA THR A 64 23.81 -26.95 -8.17
C THR A 64 24.68 -27.92 -8.97
N PRO A 65 24.11 -28.83 -9.78
CA PRO A 65 24.87 -29.77 -10.60
C PRO A 65 25.58 -29.10 -11.80
N TYR A 66 25.35 -27.80 -12.02
CA TYR A 66 25.74 -27.09 -13.23
C TYR A 66 27.13 -26.46 -13.12
N LYS A 67 28.09 -26.99 -13.88
CA LYS A 67 29.48 -26.50 -13.89
C LYS A 67 29.65 -25.06 -14.36
N PHE A 68 28.68 -24.51 -15.10
CA PHE A 68 28.72 -23.13 -15.58
C PHE A 68 28.26 -22.10 -14.53
N VAL A 69 27.74 -22.55 -13.37
CA VAL A 69 27.38 -21.66 -12.27
C VAL A 69 28.63 -21.12 -11.59
N LYS A 70 28.73 -19.79 -11.49
CA LYS A 70 29.83 -19.10 -10.82
C LYS A 70 29.41 -18.69 -9.40
N TYR A 71 30.02 -19.29 -8.38
CA TYR A 71 29.68 -19.00 -6.98
C TYR A 71 30.34 -17.72 -6.43
N GLN A 72 29.89 -16.58 -6.93
CA GLN A 72 30.34 -15.24 -6.56
C GLN A 72 29.23 -14.20 -6.73
N SER A 73 29.46 -12.99 -6.22
CA SER A 73 28.57 -11.85 -6.47
C SER A 73 28.45 -11.56 -7.97
N PHE A 74 27.23 -11.26 -8.41
CA PHE A 74 26.94 -10.78 -9.76
C PHE A 74 27.38 -9.32 -9.98
N LEU A 75 27.34 -8.47 -8.95
CA LEU A 75 27.63 -7.04 -9.08
C LEU A 75 28.98 -6.69 -9.76
N PRO A 76 30.10 -7.38 -9.48
CA PRO A 76 31.39 -7.08 -10.11
C PRO A 76 31.53 -7.61 -11.55
N VAL A 77 30.56 -8.35 -12.09
CA VAL A 77 30.64 -8.91 -13.45
C VAL A 77 30.76 -7.78 -14.48
N SER A 78 31.72 -7.91 -15.39
CA SER A 78 32.05 -6.87 -16.37
C SER A 78 30.89 -6.59 -17.33
N LEU A 79 30.56 -5.31 -17.52
CA LEU A 79 29.51 -4.89 -18.47
C LEU A 79 29.87 -5.15 -19.94
N LEU A 80 31.09 -5.60 -20.24
CA LEU A 80 31.47 -6.11 -21.57
C LEU A 80 30.78 -7.44 -21.88
N GLU A 81 30.40 -8.22 -20.86
CA GLU A 81 29.60 -9.43 -21.05
C GLU A 81 28.15 -9.04 -21.34
N LYS A 82 27.70 -9.25 -22.58
CA LYS A 82 26.29 -9.05 -22.98
C LYS A 82 25.52 -10.35 -23.15
N TYR A 83 24.19 -10.24 -23.04
CA TYR A 83 23.21 -11.32 -23.08
C TYR A 83 21.97 -10.88 -23.86
N ASP A 84 21.29 -11.85 -24.48
CA ASP A 84 20.04 -11.61 -25.20
C ASP A 84 18.84 -11.68 -24.24
N VAL A 85 18.95 -12.50 -23.20
CA VAL A 85 17.92 -12.67 -22.17
C VAL A 85 18.58 -12.63 -20.79
N VAL A 86 17.97 -11.90 -19.86
CA VAL A 86 18.23 -12.04 -18.43
C VAL A 86 16.93 -12.50 -17.77
N ILE A 87 16.98 -13.55 -16.96
CA ILE A 87 15.81 -14.12 -16.28
C ILE A 87 16.15 -14.45 -14.82
N GLY A 88 15.16 -14.39 -13.93
CA GLY A 88 15.31 -14.93 -12.58
C GLY A 88 14.48 -14.26 -11.50
N ASN A 89 14.84 -14.56 -10.26
CA ASN A 89 14.25 -14.02 -9.05
C ASN A 89 15.33 -13.30 -8.22
N PRO A 90 15.49 -11.97 -8.40
CA PRO A 90 16.50 -11.19 -7.68
C PRO A 90 16.25 -11.14 -6.15
N PRO A 91 17.28 -10.85 -5.34
CA PRO A 91 17.17 -10.81 -3.88
C PRO A 91 16.37 -9.60 -3.35
N TYR A 92 15.54 -9.82 -2.31
CA TYR A 92 14.72 -8.77 -1.68
C TYR A 92 15.27 -8.36 -0.31
N ILE A 93 16.17 -7.37 -0.30
CA ILE A 93 16.78 -6.88 0.94
C ILE A 93 16.73 -5.35 0.99
N ARG A 94 16.22 -4.82 2.10
CA ARG A 94 16.33 -3.38 2.39
C ARG A 94 17.73 -3.05 2.86
N TRP A 95 18.24 -1.87 2.53
CA TRP A 95 19.58 -1.41 2.93
C TRP A 95 19.91 -1.68 4.41
N LYS A 96 19.00 -1.34 5.34
CA LYS A 96 19.22 -1.55 6.78
C LYS A 96 19.54 -3.00 7.17
N ASN A 97 19.03 -3.96 6.40
CA ASN A 97 19.18 -5.39 6.65
C ASN A 97 20.35 -6.02 5.87
N LEU A 98 20.96 -5.28 4.93
CA LEU A 98 22.12 -5.76 4.19
C LEU A 98 23.31 -6.00 5.14
N GLU A 99 24.03 -7.07 4.85
CA GLU A 99 25.28 -7.39 5.51
C GLU A 99 26.37 -6.37 5.17
N PRO A 100 27.35 -6.14 6.06
CA PRO A 100 28.38 -5.11 5.86
C PRO A 100 29.15 -5.24 4.55
N GLU A 101 29.45 -6.47 4.12
CA GLU A 101 30.15 -6.75 2.86
C GLU A 101 29.37 -6.31 1.63
N LEU A 102 28.04 -6.53 1.61
CA LEU A 102 27.18 -6.11 0.51
C LEU A 102 27.03 -4.59 0.47
N LYS A 103 26.93 -3.95 1.65
CA LYS A 103 26.94 -2.48 1.73
C LYS A 103 28.23 -1.89 1.17
N LYS A 104 29.38 -2.48 1.51
CA LYS A 104 30.69 -2.06 0.99
C LYS A 104 30.78 -2.23 -0.53
N GLU A 105 30.30 -3.34 -1.05
CA GLU A 105 30.23 -3.60 -2.50
C GLU A 105 29.39 -2.53 -3.21
N LEU A 106 28.19 -2.22 -2.69
CA LEU A 106 27.31 -1.19 -3.26
C LEU A 106 27.93 0.20 -3.21
N THR A 107 28.50 0.61 -2.08
CA THR A 107 29.14 1.93 -1.93
C THR A 107 30.32 2.13 -2.89
N ASN A 108 30.96 1.05 -3.34
CA ASN A 108 32.03 1.11 -4.33
C ASN A 108 31.54 0.92 -5.77
N HIS A 109 30.26 0.59 -5.99
CA HIS A 109 29.72 0.28 -7.31
C HIS A 109 29.22 1.54 -8.02
N PHE A 110 29.79 1.85 -9.20
CA PHE A 110 29.49 3.09 -9.92
C PHE A 110 28.01 3.25 -10.30
N LEU A 111 27.30 2.19 -10.74
CA LEU A 111 25.86 2.28 -11.02
C LEU A 111 25.04 2.58 -9.76
N TRP A 112 25.44 2.04 -8.60
CA TRP A 112 24.75 2.32 -7.35
C TRP A 112 24.92 3.79 -6.99
N ASN A 113 26.15 4.30 -6.98
CA ASN A 113 26.44 5.69 -6.65
C ASN A 113 25.82 6.70 -7.65
N LYS A 114 25.58 6.27 -8.89
CA LYS A 114 24.94 7.11 -9.92
C LYS A 114 23.42 7.18 -9.77
N TYR A 115 22.75 6.08 -9.44
CA TYR A 115 21.29 5.97 -9.53
C TYR A 115 20.58 5.80 -8.18
N PHE A 116 21.28 5.33 -7.15
CA PHE A 116 20.70 4.84 -5.91
C PHE A 116 21.40 5.38 -4.67
N ASN A 117 20.80 5.14 -3.50
CA ASN A 117 21.36 5.47 -2.20
C ASN A 117 20.82 4.50 -1.13
N SER A 118 21.18 4.74 0.14
CA SER A 118 20.81 3.88 1.27
C SER A 118 19.30 3.76 1.56
N LEU A 119 18.43 4.52 0.88
CA LEU A 119 16.98 4.41 0.96
C LEU A 119 16.39 3.43 -0.08
N CYS A 120 17.20 2.95 -1.02
CA CYS A 120 16.83 2.00 -2.06
C CYS A 120 16.97 0.54 -1.60
N ASP A 121 16.19 -0.34 -2.20
CA ASP A 121 16.28 -1.79 -1.97
C ASP A 121 17.34 -2.42 -2.88
N TYR A 122 17.97 -3.51 -2.42
CA TYR A 122 19.00 -4.24 -3.17
C TYR A 122 18.50 -4.79 -4.52
N LEU A 123 17.20 -5.06 -4.62
CA LEU A 123 16.50 -5.38 -5.86
C LEU A 123 16.80 -4.38 -6.99
N PHE A 124 16.92 -3.08 -6.69
CA PHE A 124 16.97 -2.03 -7.71
C PHE A 124 18.26 -2.11 -8.53
N ILE A 125 19.39 -2.42 -7.87
CA ILE A 125 20.66 -2.58 -8.58
C ILE A 125 20.67 -3.85 -9.42
N PHE A 126 19.99 -4.93 -8.98
CA PHE A 126 19.85 -6.14 -9.79
C PHE A 126 19.06 -5.86 -11.06
N ILE A 127 17.96 -5.12 -10.99
CA ILE A 127 17.19 -4.73 -12.18
C ILE A 127 18.06 -3.89 -13.12
N LEU A 128 18.65 -2.79 -12.63
CA LEU A 128 19.41 -1.86 -13.47
C LEU A 128 20.64 -2.54 -14.10
N LYS A 129 21.43 -3.27 -13.30
CA LYS A 129 22.61 -3.97 -13.80
C LYS A 129 22.22 -5.05 -14.81
N SER A 130 21.11 -5.76 -14.61
CA SER A 130 20.62 -6.74 -15.59
C SER A 130 20.28 -6.08 -16.93
N ILE A 131 19.66 -4.89 -16.93
CA ILE A 131 19.42 -4.12 -18.15
C ILE A 131 20.74 -3.69 -18.81
N GLU A 132 21.77 -3.37 -18.02
CA GLU A 132 23.10 -3.05 -18.55
C GLU A 132 23.79 -4.24 -19.22
N HIS A 133 23.50 -5.46 -18.78
CA HIS A 133 23.99 -6.68 -19.42
C HIS A 133 23.21 -7.08 -20.69
N LEU A 134 22.05 -6.47 -20.98
CA LEU A 134 21.32 -6.76 -22.20
C LEU A 134 21.96 -6.14 -23.44
N ASN A 135 21.95 -6.91 -24.53
CA ASN A 135 22.07 -6.44 -25.91
C ASN A 135 20.91 -5.50 -26.28
N GLU A 136 21.08 -4.73 -27.35
CA GLU A 136 19.94 -4.04 -27.97
C GLU A 136 18.90 -5.08 -28.41
N ASN A 137 17.63 -4.83 -28.08
CA ASN A 137 16.50 -5.75 -28.21
C ASN A 137 16.56 -7.01 -27.33
N GLY A 138 17.46 -7.05 -26.36
CA GLY A 138 17.46 -8.08 -25.32
C GLY A 138 16.30 -7.89 -24.34
N GLU A 139 15.90 -8.97 -23.67
CA GLU A 139 14.77 -8.97 -22.74
C GLU A 139 15.16 -9.34 -21.30
N LEU A 140 14.56 -8.65 -20.34
CA LEU A 140 14.64 -8.92 -18.90
C LEU A 140 13.30 -9.49 -18.43
N ILE A 141 13.33 -10.69 -17.87
CA ILE A 141 12.17 -11.39 -17.32
C ILE A 141 12.39 -11.67 -15.83
N PHE A 142 11.87 -10.81 -14.96
CA PHE A 142 12.01 -10.97 -13.51
C PHE A 142 10.68 -11.16 -12.81
N ILE A 143 10.69 -12.00 -11.77
CA ILE A 143 9.69 -11.97 -10.71
C ILE A 143 10.20 -11.11 -9.56
N CYS A 144 9.40 -10.15 -9.10
CA CYS A 144 9.72 -9.33 -7.94
C CYS A 144 8.49 -8.71 -7.28
N THR A 145 8.64 -8.13 -6.10
CA THR A 145 7.56 -7.35 -5.48
C THR A 145 7.25 -6.10 -6.32
N ASP A 146 6.00 -5.65 -6.36
CA ASP A 146 5.56 -4.52 -7.22
C ASP A 146 5.78 -3.11 -6.63
N TYR A 147 6.21 -3.01 -5.37
CA TYR A 147 6.37 -1.73 -4.66
C TYR A 147 7.30 -0.71 -5.36
N TRP A 148 8.30 -1.16 -6.11
CA TRP A 148 9.22 -0.27 -6.82
C TRP A 148 8.57 0.47 -7.99
N LEU A 149 7.38 0.06 -8.45
CA LEU A 149 6.64 0.76 -9.50
C LEU A 149 6.13 2.15 -9.03
N ASN A 150 5.92 2.37 -7.73
CA ASN A 150 5.25 3.58 -7.24
C ASN A 150 6.03 4.38 -6.18
N THR A 151 7.02 3.80 -5.50
CA THR A 151 7.76 4.52 -4.45
C THR A 151 8.65 5.66 -4.99
N THR A 152 8.86 6.70 -4.20
CA THR A 152 9.72 7.83 -4.58
C THR A 152 11.19 7.42 -4.73
N ASN A 153 11.66 6.49 -3.89
CA ASN A 153 13.06 6.04 -3.89
C ASN A 153 13.47 5.22 -5.13
N SER A 154 12.53 4.81 -5.98
CA SER A 154 12.79 4.12 -7.25
C SER A 154 12.57 5.00 -8.47
N SER A 155 12.37 6.32 -8.30
CA SER A 155 12.21 7.26 -9.41
C SER A 155 13.37 7.19 -10.42
N SER A 156 14.62 7.16 -9.93
CA SER A 156 15.81 7.00 -10.77
C SER A 156 15.80 5.70 -11.59
N LEU A 157 15.38 4.57 -10.98
CA LEU A 157 15.26 3.29 -11.69
C LEU A 157 14.18 3.36 -12.77
N ARG A 158 13.00 3.89 -12.43
CA ARG A 158 11.90 4.01 -13.38
C ARG A 158 12.26 4.91 -14.56
N ASN A 159 12.87 6.06 -14.29
CA ASN A 159 13.36 6.97 -15.32
C ASN A 159 14.37 6.28 -16.23
N TYR A 160 15.31 5.52 -15.65
CA TYR A 160 16.26 4.73 -16.41
C TYR A 160 15.57 3.73 -17.34
N MET A 161 14.63 2.96 -16.82
CA MET A 161 13.90 1.95 -17.60
C MET A 161 13.05 2.58 -18.71
N SER A 162 12.34 3.68 -18.44
CA SER A 162 11.54 4.37 -19.48
C SER A 162 12.40 4.97 -20.59
N GLN A 163 13.66 5.34 -20.31
CA GLN A 163 14.58 5.93 -21.28
C GLN A 163 15.33 4.89 -22.13
N ASN A 164 15.48 3.66 -21.64
CA ASN A 164 16.35 2.63 -22.24
C ASN A 164 15.57 1.42 -22.76
N GLY A 165 14.24 1.49 -22.82
CA GLY A 165 13.42 0.36 -23.23
C GLY A 165 11.96 0.54 -22.88
N TYR A 166 11.25 -0.58 -22.80
CA TYR A 166 9.82 -0.60 -22.58
C TYR A 166 9.34 -1.94 -22.01
N PHE A 167 8.20 -1.93 -21.31
CA PHE A 167 7.54 -3.16 -20.87
C PHE A 167 6.66 -3.68 -21.99
N SER A 168 6.76 -4.97 -22.29
CA SER A 168 5.87 -5.65 -23.22
C SER A 168 4.72 -6.32 -22.49
N GLU A 169 5.01 -7.00 -21.38
CA GLU A 169 4.05 -7.76 -20.57
C GLU A 169 4.32 -7.58 -19.08
N ILE A 170 3.25 -7.51 -18.29
CA ILE A 170 3.29 -7.54 -16.83
C ILE A 170 2.20 -8.50 -16.35
N TYR A 171 2.58 -9.47 -15.53
CA TYR A 171 1.69 -10.39 -14.83
C TYR A 171 1.65 -9.99 -13.36
N HIS A 172 0.54 -9.42 -12.91
CA HIS A 172 0.36 -8.91 -11.55
C HIS A 172 -0.37 -9.95 -10.71
N PHE A 173 0.37 -10.61 -9.81
CA PHE A 173 -0.11 -11.70 -8.98
C PHE A 173 -0.88 -11.25 -7.74
N LYS A 174 -0.91 -9.94 -7.45
CA LYS A 174 -1.51 -9.40 -6.23
C LYS A 174 -1.00 -10.20 -5.01
N GLU A 175 -1.88 -10.53 -4.06
CA GLU A 175 -1.55 -11.28 -2.83
C GLU A 175 -1.55 -12.81 -3.00
N ALA A 176 -1.37 -13.34 -4.23
CA ALA A 176 -1.24 -14.78 -4.43
C ALA A 176 -0.03 -15.32 -3.64
N PRO A 177 -0.17 -16.45 -2.93
CA PRO A 177 0.86 -16.96 -2.01
C PRO A 177 1.98 -17.70 -2.75
N LEU A 178 2.66 -17.03 -3.69
CA LEU A 178 3.68 -17.64 -4.56
C LEU A 178 4.90 -18.20 -3.81
N PHE A 179 5.18 -17.68 -2.62
CA PHE A 179 6.32 -18.06 -1.79
C PHE A 179 5.87 -18.36 -0.37
N GLU A 180 6.44 -19.40 0.24
CA GLU A 180 6.11 -19.80 1.61
C GLU A 180 6.36 -18.66 2.61
N LYS A 181 5.38 -18.42 3.49
CA LYS A 181 5.49 -17.45 4.60
C LYS A 181 5.76 -16.01 4.15
N VAL A 182 5.50 -15.68 2.89
CA VAL A 182 5.57 -14.32 2.37
C VAL A 182 4.17 -13.85 2.00
N THR A 183 3.76 -12.73 2.59
CA THR A 183 2.54 -12.01 2.19
C THR A 183 2.97 -10.70 1.55
N ALA A 184 3.13 -10.72 0.23
CA ALA A 184 3.52 -9.55 -0.56
C ALA A 184 2.84 -9.59 -1.93
N SER A 185 2.80 -8.44 -2.59
CA SER A 185 2.31 -8.33 -3.96
C SER A 185 3.45 -8.52 -4.95
N PHE A 186 3.32 -9.49 -5.84
CA PHE A 186 4.35 -9.85 -6.83
C PHE A 186 3.94 -9.53 -8.26
N ILE A 187 4.93 -9.22 -9.08
CA ILE A 187 4.82 -9.10 -10.52
C ILE A 187 5.85 -10.00 -11.19
N ILE A 188 5.49 -10.56 -12.35
CA ILE A 188 6.44 -10.98 -13.37
C ILE A 188 6.38 -9.94 -14.48
N PHE A 189 7.50 -9.40 -14.92
CA PHE A 189 7.52 -8.44 -16.03
C PHE A 189 8.49 -8.89 -17.12
N ARG A 190 8.14 -8.62 -18.38
CA ARG A 190 9.04 -8.72 -19.54
C ARG A 190 9.36 -7.33 -20.07
N TYR A 191 10.56 -6.87 -19.81
CA TYR A 191 11.09 -5.58 -20.26
C TYR A 191 12.05 -5.80 -21.44
N VAL A 192 11.94 -5.01 -22.50
CA VAL A 192 12.81 -5.08 -23.68
C VAL A 192 13.69 -3.84 -23.69
N LYS A 193 15.01 -4.03 -23.72
CA LYS A 193 15.97 -2.94 -23.91
C LYS A 193 15.97 -2.54 -25.37
N SER A 194 15.49 -1.35 -25.68
CA SER A 194 15.43 -0.88 -27.06
C SER A 194 15.29 0.63 -27.12
N LYS A 195 15.82 1.23 -28.18
CA LYS A 195 15.51 2.62 -28.57
C LYS A 195 14.14 2.75 -29.24
N GLN A 196 13.55 1.66 -29.72
CA GLN A 196 12.18 1.64 -30.24
C GLN A 196 11.20 1.40 -29.09
N HIS A 197 10.07 2.10 -29.09
CA HIS A 197 9.13 2.06 -27.97
C HIS A 197 7.79 1.44 -28.38
N SER A 198 7.36 0.39 -27.66
CA SER A 198 5.95 0.03 -27.61
C SER A 198 5.17 1.09 -26.84
N LYS A 199 4.04 1.54 -27.39
CA LYS A 199 3.14 2.49 -26.72
C LYS A 199 2.24 1.84 -25.67
N ILE A 200 2.21 0.51 -25.61
CA ILE A 200 1.30 -0.25 -24.75
C ILE A 200 2.03 -1.36 -23.99
N ILE A 201 1.42 -1.78 -22.88
CA ILE A 201 1.81 -2.95 -22.08
C ILE A 201 0.61 -3.88 -22.00
N GLN A 202 0.84 -5.19 -22.20
CA GLN A 202 -0.17 -6.21 -21.91
C GLN A 202 -0.12 -6.54 -20.41
N LEU A 203 -1.14 -6.14 -19.68
CA LEU A 203 -1.27 -6.39 -18.25
C LEU A 203 -2.19 -7.59 -18.00
N TYR A 204 -1.71 -8.56 -17.25
CA TYR A 204 -2.45 -9.74 -16.82
C TYR A 204 -2.64 -9.68 -15.31
N LYS A 205 -3.87 -9.47 -14.84
CA LYS A 205 -4.19 -9.34 -13.40
C LYS A 205 -4.71 -10.64 -12.84
N TYR A 206 -4.07 -11.16 -11.80
CA TYR A 206 -4.47 -12.43 -11.21
C TYR A 206 -5.89 -12.36 -10.63
N ASN A 207 -6.70 -13.38 -10.95
CA ASN A 207 -8.14 -13.39 -10.67
C ASN A 207 -8.58 -14.50 -9.70
N LYS A 208 -7.65 -15.28 -9.13
CA LYS A 208 -7.96 -16.37 -8.18
C LYS A 208 -7.72 -16.04 -6.70
N GLY A 209 -7.56 -14.76 -6.37
CA GLY A 209 -7.33 -14.32 -4.98
C GLY A 209 -6.07 -14.97 -4.38
N HIS A 210 -6.24 -15.75 -3.31
CA HIS A 210 -5.14 -16.43 -2.61
C HIS A 210 -4.93 -17.89 -3.01
N ALA A 211 -5.63 -18.40 -4.04
CA ALA A 211 -5.32 -19.73 -4.57
C ALA A 211 -3.96 -19.72 -5.29
N LEU A 212 -3.24 -20.85 -5.27
CA LEU A 212 -2.06 -21.03 -6.10
C LEU A 212 -2.48 -21.32 -7.55
N PRO A 213 -1.74 -20.80 -8.55
CA PRO A 213 -1.98 -21.16 -9.94
C PRO A 213 -1.45 -22.57 -10.23
N THR A 214 -2.14 -23.29 -11.11
CA THR A 214 -1.62 -24.52 -11.72
C THR A 214 -0.73 -24.21 -12.92
N GLN A 215 0.05 -25.19 -13.38
CA GLN A 215 0.89 -25.05 -14.58
C GLN A 215 0.04 -24.72 -15.82
N GLU A 216 -1.06 -25.45 -16.03
CA GLU A 216 -1.94 -25.26 -17.18
C GLU A 216 -2.57 -23.86 -17.19
N GLU A 217 -3.00 -23.36 -16.03
CA GLU A 217 -3.59 -22.03 -15.90
C GLU A 217 -2.60 -20.91 -16.23
N LEU A 218 -1.32 -21.05 -15.85
CA LEU A 218 -0.28 -20.08 -16.21
C LEU A 218 0.03 -20.13 -17.70
N THR A 219 0.24 -21.33 -18.25
CA THR A 219 0.55 -21.52 -19.67
C THR A 219 -0.56 -20.94 -20.57
N ASN A 220 -1.83 -21.23 -20.24
CA ASN A 220 -2.98 -20.73 -20.98
C ASN A 220 -3.43 -19.33 -20.54
N ARG A 221 -2.82 -18.78 -19.48
CA ARG A 221 -3.12 -17.48 -18.86
C ARG A 221 -4.58 -17.35 -18.39
N THR A 222 -5.26 -18.45 -18.09
CA THR A 222 -6.69 -18.46 -17.70
C THR A 222 -6.92 -17.93 -16.28
N CYS A 223 -5.89 -17.94 -15.43
CA CYS A 223 -5.92 -17.34 -14.09
C CYS A 223 -5.66 -15.82 -14.08
N PHE A 224 -5.74 -15.16 -15.24
CA PHE A 224 -5.54 -13.72 -15.36
C PHE A 224 -6.65 -13.03 -16.16
N ASP A 225 -7.04 -11.85 -15.71
CA ASP A 225 -7.81 -10.91 -16.50
C ASP A 225 -6.84 -10.04 -17.33
N LYS A 226 -7.02 -10.03 -18.64
CA LYS A 226 -6.16 -9.27 -19.56
C LYS A 226 -6.67 -7.84 -19.73
N VAL A 227 -5.76 -6.88 -19.58
CA VAL A 227 -6.00 -5.44 -19.78
C VAL A 227 -4.85 -4.84 -20.57
N VAL A 228 -5.14 -3.94 -21.51
CA VAL A 228 -4.11 -3.15 -22.20
C VAL A 228 -3.94 -1.81 -21.47
N ILE A 229 -2.70 -1.46 -21.12
CA ILE A 229 -2.39 -0.19 -20.45
C ILE A 229 -1.39 0.64 -21.26
N PRO A 230 -1.37 1.98 -21.12
CA PRO A 230 -0.34 2.83 -21.69
C PRO A 230 1.06 2.45 -21.19
N GLN A 231 2.07 2.69 -22.03
CA GLN A 231 3.46 2.59 -21.61
C GLN A 231 3.78 3.59 -20.50
N PHE A 232 4.71 3.21 -19.64
CA PHE A 232 5.19 4.09 -18.58
C PHE A 232 6.13 5.18 -19.09
N ASN A 233 5.99 6.37 -18.51
CA ASN A 233 6.80 7.54 -18.86
C ASN A 233 7.76 7.91 -17.73
N ALA A 234 8.90 8.50 -18.10
CA ALA A 234 9.83 9.09 -17.15
C ALA A 234 9.15 10.24 -16.37
N ASN A 235 9.60 10.45 -15.13
CA ASN A 235 9.12 11.47 -14.19
C ASN A 235 7.66 11.37 -13.76
N ASN A 236 6.95 10.34 -14.23
CA ASN A 236 5.57 10.06 -13.85
C ASN A 236 5.49 8.86 -12.91
N ARG A 237 4.42 8.82 -12.12
CA ARG A 237 4.04 7.60 -11.38
C ARG A 237 3.62 6.53 -12.37
N TRP A 238 4.06 5.30 -12.17
CA TRP A 238 3.62 4.17 -12.98
C TRP A 238 2.35 3.58 -12.39
N VAL A 239 1.31 3.45 -13.22
CA VAL A 239 -0.02 3.01 -12.80
C VAL A 239 -0.46 1.80 -13.64
N LEU A 240 -0.83 0.72 -12.96
CA LEU A 240 -1.29 -0.53 -13.59
C LEU A 240 -2.79 -0.47 -13.93
N ALA A 241 -3.19 0.49 -14.77
CA ALA A 241 -4.57 0.74 -15.15
C ALA A 241 -4.71 1.14 -16.62
N SER A 242 -5.89 0.87 -17.21
CA SER A 242 -6.20 1.24 -18.60
C SER A 242 -6.09 2.75 -18.82
N GLN A 243 -5.95 3.15 -20.09
CA GLN A 243 -5.92 4.57 -20.45
C GLN A 243 -7.17 5.31 -19.99
N SER A 244 -8.35 4.70 -20.13
CA SER A 244 -9.61 5.27 -19.66
C SER A 244 -9.62 5.51 -18.15
N ALA A 245 -9.17 4.54 -17.35
CA ALA A 245 -9.10 4.69 -15.89
C ALA A 245 -8.12 5.80 -15.48
N GLN A 246 -6.97 5.89 -16.16
CA GLN A 246 -6.00 6.98 -15.91
C GLN A 246 -6.58 8.35 -16.30
N GLN A 247 -7.35 8.44 -17.38
CA GLN A 247 -8.02 9.67 -17.80
C GLN A 247 -9.10 10.11 -16.80
N GLU A 248 -9.88 9.19 -16.24
CA GLU A 248 -10.88 9.53 -15.21
C GLU A 248 -10.23 10.04 -13.92
N ILE A 249 -9.11 9.44 -13.52
CA ILE A 249 -8.29 9.96 -12.41
C ILE A 249 -7.76 11.36 -12.72
N PHE A 250 -7.26 11.57 -13.93
CA PHE A 250 -6.76 12.88 -14.34
C PHE A 250 -7.86 13.93 -14.31
N LYS A 251 -9.06 13.65 -14.86
CA LYS A 251 -10.21 14.57 -14.80
C LYS A 251 -10.59 14.92 -13.36
N PHE A 252 -10.63 13.92 -12.48
CA PHE A 252 -10.89 14.13 -11.06
C PHE A 252 -9.85 15.05 -10.42
N GLU A 253 -8.57 14.83 -10.71
CA GLU A 253 -7.47 15.67 -10.24
C GLU A 253 -7.53 17.10 -10.79
N GLN A 254 -7.90 17.29 -12.07
CA GLN A 254 -8.05 18.60 -12.71
C GLN A 254 -9.13 19.44 -12.03
N ALA A 255 -10.25 18.82 -11.65
CA ALA A 255 -11.33 19.49 -10.92
C ALA A 255 -10.89 19.98 -9.52
N CYS A 256 -9.73 19.54 -9.02
CA CYS A 256 -9.22 19.92 -7.71
C CYS A 256 -8.07 20.94 -7.79
N ILE A 257 -7.71 21.44 -8.97
CA ILE A 257 -6.62 22.40 -9.14
C ILE A 257 -6.92 23.72 -8.43
N LYS A 258 -5.92 24.26 -7.73
CA LYS A 258 -5.98 25.59 -7.12
C LYS A 258 -5.93 26.66 -8.22
N PRO A 259 -6.72 27.74 -8.12
CA PRO A 259 -6.53 28.92 -8.97
C PRO A 259 -5.10 29.45 -8.80
N SER A 260 -4.27 29.35 -9.84
CA SER A 260 -2.88 29.84 -9.83
C SER A 260 -2.78 31.16 -10.59
N THR A 261 -1.98 32.10 -10.08
CA THR A 261 -1.55 33.31 -10.78
C THR A 261 -0.30 33.08 -11.65
N THR A 262 0.29 31.89 -11.59
CA THR A 262 1.50 31.52 -12.35
C THR A 262 1.21 30.41 -13.36
N LEU A 263 1.87 30.48 -14.52
CA LEU A 263 1.76 29.52 -15.64
C LEU A 263 2.16 28.07 -15.29
N PHE A 264 2.75 27.83 -14.11
CA PHE A 264 3.28 26.52 -13.69
C PHE A 264 2.60 25.93 -12.45
N GLY A 265 1.58 26.60 -11.89
CA GLY A 265 0.92 26.16 -10.67
C GLY A 265 -0.07 25.02 -10.92
N ASN A 266 0.41 23.77 -10.83
CA ASN A 266 -0.43 22.55 -10.84
C ASN A 266 -0.75 22.05 -9.43
N GLU A 267 -0.72 22.93 -8.42
CA GLU A 267 -1.11 22.55 -7.07
C GLU A 267 -2.60 22.25 -7.01
N ARG A 268 -2.96 21.25 -6.21
CA ARG A 268 -4.34 20.83 -6.00
C ARG A 268 -4.75 21.13 -4.57
N TYR A 269 -6.00 21.49 -4.41
CA TYR A 269 -6.66 21.38 -3.12
C TYR A 269 -6.68 19.91 -2.71
N THR A 270 -6.42 19.67 -1.44
CA THR A 270 -6.36 18.34 -0.84
C THR A 270 -7.16 18.32 0.47
N ILE A 271 -7.57 17.14 0.93
CA ILE A 271 -8.29 17.02 2.21
C ILE A 271 -7.49 17.65 3.37
N GLY A 272 -6.16 17.56 3.35
CA GLY A 272 -5.30 18.18 4.36
C GLY A 272 -5.37 19.70 4.41
N ASP A 273 -5.78 20.38 3.33
CA ASP A 273 -6.02 21.82 3.34
C ASP A 273 -7.26 22.17 4.19
N PHE A 274 -8.27 21.29 4.19
CA PHE A 274 -9.60 21.53 4.78
C PHE A 274 -9.81 20.82 6.13
N CYS A 275 -9.04 19.78 6.43
CA CYS A 275 -9.24 18.95 7.61
C CYS A 275 -7.94 18.74 8.38
N ASP A 276 -8.06 18.70 9.72
CA ASP A 276 -7.04 18.10 10.57
C ASP A 276 -7.26 16.59 10.58
N ILE A 277 -6.18 15.80 10.55
CA ILE A 277 -6.27 14.34 10.52
C ILE A 277 -5.48 13.77 11.70
N GLY A 278 -6.08 12.83 12.42
CA GLY A 278 -5.50 12.26 13.63
C GLY A 278 -5.68 10.76 13.69
N ASN A 279 -4.57 10.00 13.78
CA ASN A 279 -4.62 8.58 14.09
C ASN A 279 -5.27 8.34 15.47
N GLY A 280 -6.02 7.26 15.61
CA GLY A 280 -6.65 6.87 16.87
C GLY A 280 -5.67 6.55 18.00
N MET A 281 -6.19 6.53 19.22
CA MET A 281 -5.39 6.34 20.43
C MET A 281 -4.87 4.90 20.57
N VAL A 282 -3.72 4.73 21.22
CA VAL A 282 -3.07 3.43 21.40
C VAL A 282 -3.11 3.02 22.87
N SER A 283 -3.93 2.02 23.18
CA SER A 283 -4.03 1.43 24.51
C SER A 283 -2.88 0.45 24.83
N GLY A 284 -2.22 -0.09 23.80
CA GLY A 284 -1.08 -1.01 23.94
C GLY A 284 -1.43 -2.46 24.31
N LEU A 285 -2.67 -2.74 24.73
CA LEU A 285 -3.26 -4.08 24.82
C LEU A 285 -4.78 -3.95 24.62
N ASP A 286 -5.21 -3.85 23.36
CA ASP A 286 -6.56 -3.41 22.96
C ASP A 286 -7.71 -4.15 23.67
N SER A 287 -7.60 -5.47 23.80
CA SER A 287 -8.61 -6.32 24.44
C SER A 287 -8.81 -6.01 25.93
N ALA A 288 -7.74 -5.69 26.66
CA ALA A 288 -7.80 -5.45 28.10
C ALA A 288 -8.55 -4.15 28.45
N PHE A 289 -8.58 -3.17 27.54
CA PHE A 289 -9.26 -1.89 27.78
C PHE A 289 -10.73 -1.90 27.34
N GLN A 290 -11.19 -2.93 26.63
CA GLN A 290 -12.60 -3.10 26.30
C GLN A 290 -13.37 -3.53 27.55
N PHE A 291 -14.33 -2.71 27.98
CA PHE A 291 -15.18 -3.03 29.11
C PHE A 291 -16.48 -3.66 28.62
N LYS A 292 -16.76 -4.91 29.05
CA LYS A 292 -17.97 -5.65 28.66
C LYS A 292 -18.76 -6.19 29.85
N ASN A 293 -18.31 -5.89 31.07
CA ASN A 293 -18.92 -6.43 32.26
C ASN A 293 -20.24 -5.70 32.56
N ALA A 294 -21.26 -6.45 32.99
CA ALA A 294 -22.57 -5.94 33.34
C ALA A 294 -22.66 -5.46 34.81
N CYS A 295 -21.52 -5.29 35.49
CA CYS A 295 -21.51 -4.83 36.88
C CYS A 295 -21.91 -3.35 37.01
N LYS A 296 -22.46 -2.99 38.17
CA LYS A 296 -22.83 -1.60 38.49
C LYS A 296 -21.57 -0.79 38.79
N LEU A 297 -21.25 0.15 37.90
CA LEU A 297 -20.10 1.05 38.04
C LEU A 297 -20.42 2.23 38.97
N ASN A 298 -19.40 2.70 39.70
CA ASN A 298 -19.49 3.95 40.45
C ASN A 298 -19.39 5.19 39.52
N ASP A 299 -19.61 6.39 40.04
CA ASP A 299 -19.60 7.63 39.25
C ASP A 299 -18.25 7.91 38.56
N ALA A 300 -17.13 7.56 39.21
CA ALA A 300 -15.80 7.77 38.65
C ALA A 300 -15.55 6.81 37.47
N GLU A 301 -15.94 5.55 37.62
CA GLU A 301 -15.83 4.51 36.60
C GLU A 301 -16.72 4.82 35.39
N GLN A 302 -17.96 5.27 35.62
CA GLN A 302 -18.87 5.67 34.54
C GLN A 302 -18.27 6.82 33.71
N LYS A 303 -17.69 7.83 34.37
CA LYS A 303 -17.03 8.97 33.69
C LYS A 303 -15.76 8.59 32.95
N ALA A 304 -15.10 7.51 33.37
CA ALA A 304 -13.89 6.98 32.74
C ALA A 304 -14.18 6.01 31.58
N LEU A 305 -15.44 5.74 31.26
CA LEU A 305 -15.79 5.01 30.04
C LEU A 305 -15.97 5.95 28.85
N ILE A 306 -15.30 5.62 27.75
CA ILE A 306 -15.48 6.28 26.46
C ILE A 306 -16.06 5.31 25.43
N PRO A 307 -17.01 5.74 24.57
CA PRO A 307 -17.49 4.92 23.47
C PRO A 307 -16.49 4.95 22.30
N VAL A 308 -16.01 3.77 21.89
CA VAL A 308 -15.05 3.62 20.79
C VAL A 308 -15.71 2.91 19.60
N ILE A 309 -15.63 3.50 18.42
CA ILE A 309 -16.00 2.83 17.16
C ILE A 309 -14.75 2.18 16.59
N LYS A 310 -14.82 0.86 16.37
CA LYS A 310 -13.72 0.05 15.81
C LYS A 310 -13.90 -0.13 14.32
N ALA A 311 -12.81 -0.38 13.60
CA ALA A 311 -12.82 -0.54 12.14
C ALA A 311 -13.75 -1.67 11.67
N LYS A 312 -13.94 -2.71 12.49
CA LYS A 312 -14.86 -3.83 12.20
C LYS A 312 -16.34 -3.42 12.24
N ASP A 313 -16.67 -2.37 12.99
CA ASP A 313 -18.05 -1.91 13.22
C ASP A 313 -18.46 -0.78 12.25
N MET A 314 -17.51 -0.25 11.48
CA MET A 314 -17.76 0.81 10.50
C MET A 314 -18.49 0.28 9.26
N LEU A 315 -19.36 1.13 8.72
CA LEU A 315 -20.05 1.00 7.43
C LEU A 315 -19.85 2.30 6.63
N PRO A 316 -20.19 2.35 5.34
CA PRO A 316 -20.26 3.64 4.64
C PRO A 316 -21.27 4.56 5.34
N TYR A 317 -20.85 5.79 5.63
CA TYR A 317 -21.57 6.84 6.35
C TYR A 317 -21.94 6.54 7.81
N THR A 318 -22.19 5.29 8.20
CA THR A 318 -22.70 4.91 9.54
C THR A 318 -21.80 3.92 10.26
N SER A 319 -22.15 3.56 11.50
CA SER A 319 -21.48 2.49 12.26
C SER A 319 -22.53 1.57 12.90
N LYS A 320 -22.20 0.29 13.05
CA LYS A 320 -23.10 -0.72 13.63
C LYS A 320 -23.22 -0.60 15.14
N SER A 321 -22.09 -0.35 15.80
CA SER A 321 -22.01 -0.32 17.25
C SER A 321 -20.78 0.45 17.71
N SER A 322 -20.72 0.74 19.00
CA SER A 322 -19.50 1.15 19.69
C SER A 322 -19.22 0.19 20.84
N THR A 323 -17.95 0.09 21.21
CA THR A 323 -17.50 -0.67 22.37
C THR A 323 -17.10 0.31 23.46
N PRO A 324 -17.55 0.15 24.72
CA PRO A 324 -17.06 0.97 25.81
C PRO A 324 -15.60 0.60 26.16
N TYR A 325 -14.76 1.61 26.30
CA TYR A 325 -13.36 1.47 26.71
C TYR A 325 -13.12 2.20 28.02
N ILE A 326 -12.31 1.59 28.89
CA ILE A 326 -11.75 2.27 30.05
C ILE A 326 -10.69 3.25 29.54
N PHE A 327 -10.84 4.54 29.82
CA PHE A 327 -9.86 5.56 29.47
C PHE A 327 -9.56 6.44 30.68
N ILE A 328 -8.38 6.20 31.26
CA ILE A 328 -7.88 6.89 32.45
C ILE A 328 -6.46 7.34 32.13
N GLN A 329 -6.18 8.62 32.39
CA GLN A 329 -4.85 9.23 32.27
C GLN A 329 -4.59 10.07 33.52
N GLU A 330 -4.48 9.38 34.64
CA GLU A 330 -4.37 9.98 35.96
C GLU A 330 -3.13 9.45 36.68
N ASN A 331 -2.31 10.38 37.17
CA ASN A 331 -1.12 10.07 37.93
C ASN A 331 -1.49 9.74 39.39
N ILE A 332 -1.95 8.51 39.61
CA ILE A 332 -2.32 7.98 40.93
C ILE A 332 -1.54 6.69 41.23
N THR A 333 -1.48 6.30 42.50
CA THR A 333 -0.88 5.03 42.92
C THR A 333 -1.81 3.85 42.61
N PRO A 334 -1.29 2.61 42.52
CA PRO A 334 -2.14 1.42 42.36
C PRO A 334 -3.17 1.26 43.49
N TYR A 335 -2.83 1.70 44.71
CA TYR A 335 -3.75 1.70 45.84
C TYR A 335 -4.91 2.67 45.61
N GLU A 336 -4.63 3.94 45.28
CA GLU A 336 -5.66 4.93 44.96
C GLU A 336 -6.52 4.51 43.76
N PHE A 337 -5.90 3.91 42.74
CA PHE A 337 -6.60 3.36 41.58
C PHE A 337 -7.61 2.28 42.01
N SER A 338 -7.22 1.35 42.88
CA SER A 338 -8.10 0.27 43.36
C SER A 338 -9.28 0.77 44.20
N ILE A 339 -9.11 1.89 44.92
CA ILE A 339 -10.18 2.50 45.71
C ILE A 339 -11.13 3.31 44.82
N LYS A 340 -10.58 4.08 43.87
CA LYS A 340 -11.37 4.95 42.98
C LYS A 340 -12.08 4.16 41.87
N TYR A 341 -11.44 3.11 41.35
CA TYR A 341 -11.91 2.28 40.24
C TYR A 341 -11.89 0.77 40.57
N PRO A 342 -12.62 0.32 41.60
CA PRO A 342 -12.54 -1.05 42.10
C PRO A 342 -12.95 -2.12 41.06
N ASN A 343 -13.96 -1.85 40.24
CA ASN A 343 -14.37 -2.78 39.17
C ASN A 343 -13.34 -2.83 38.05
N PHE A 344 -12.71 -1.70 37.71
CA PHE A 344 -11.66 -1.68 36.69
C PHE A 344 -10.37 -2.33 37.16
N ALA A 345 -10.01 -2.19 38.44
CA ALA A 345 -8.89 -2.92 39.03
C ALA A 345 -9.08 -4.44 38.88
N LYS A 346 -10.27 -4.94 39.26
CA LYS A 346 -10.63 -6.35 39.07
C LYS A 346 -10.65 -6.76 37.59
N HIS A 347 -11.09 -5.88 36.69
CA HIS A 347 -11.10 -6.14 35.25
C HIS A 347 -9.69 -6.31 34.66
N PHE A 348 -8.71 -5.55 35.15
CA PHE A 348 -7.33 -5.63 34.66
C PHE A 348 -6.50 -6.78 35.25
N GLU A 349 -6.88 -7.32 36.42
CA GLU A 349 -6.16 -8.41 37.12
C GLU A 349 -5.69 -9.55 36.21
N PRO A 350 -6.54 -10.14 35.33
CA PRO A 350 -6.13 -11.26 34.49
C PRO A 350 -5.00 -10.92 33.50
N ASN A 351 -4.84 -9.64 33.15
CA ASN A 351 -3.92 -9.19 32.09
C ASN A 351 -2.71 -8.41 32.63
N LEU A 352 -2.52 -8.31 33.96
CA LEU A 352 -1.46 -7.47 34.55
C LEU A 352 -0.06 -7.77 34.01
N LYS A 353 0.27 -9.05 33.82
CA LYS A 353 1.56 -9.48 33.26
C LYS A 353 1.76 -8.92 31.85
N GLU A 354 0.76 -9.07 30.98
CA GLU A 354 0.83 -8.56 29.60
C GLU A 354 0.86 -7.03 29.58
N LEU A 355 0.02 -6.38 30.40
CA LEU A 355 -0.04 -4.92 30.52
C LEU A 355 1.29 -4.32 30.96
N SER A 356 2.04 -5.00 31.84
CA SER A 356 3.38 -4.60 32.28
C SER A 356 4.46 -4.77 31.22
N SER A 357 4.23 -5.64 30.24
CA SER A 357 5.15 -5.94 29.13
C SER A 357 4.90 -5.08 27.88
N ARG A 358 3.91 -4.18 27.93
CA ARG A 358 3.57 -3.29 26.80
C ARG A 358 4.77 -2.43 26.42
N TYR A 359 4.94 -2.25 25.12
CA TYR A 359 5.97 -1.39 24.57
C TYR A 359 5.79 0.07 25.02
N SER A 360 6.80 0.66 25.67
CA SER A 360 6.65 1.96 26.35
C SER A 360 7.74 3.00 26.05
N TYR A 361 8.63 2.76 25.07
CA TYR A 361 9.81 3.62 24.81
C TYR A 361 10.58 4.00 26.09
N ASN A 362 10.86 3.01 26.96
CA ASN A 362 11.53 3.19 28.25
C ASN A 362 10.78 4.05 29.29
N ARG A 363 9.49 4.34 29.09
CA ARG A 363 8.64 5.01 30.09
C ARG A 363 7.99 3.97 31.02
N LYS A 364 7.84 4.30 32.30
CA LYS A 364 6.98 3.54 33.21
C LYS A 364 5.54 4.01 33.01
N ILE A 365 4.68 3.13 32.50
CA ILE A 365 3.28 3.43 32.20
C ILE A 365 2.41 2.57 33.11
N PRO A 366 1.53 3.17 33.95
CA PRO A 366 0.58 2.40 34.74
C PRO A 366 -0.27 1.47 33.88
N TYR A 367 -0.65 0.31 34.42
CA TYR A 367 -1.38 -0.71 33.64
C TYR A 367 -2.77 -0.26 33.19
N TRP A 368 -3.35 0.75 33.85
CA TRP A 368 -4.64 1.35 33.53
C TRP A 368 -4.59 2.52 32.55
N GLU A 369 -3.39 2.98 32.17
CA GLU A 369 -3.24 4.09 31.22
C GLU A 369 -3.06 3.58 29.79
N PHE A 370 -3.57 4.35 28.83
CA PHE A 370 -3.24 4.14 27.43
C PHE A 370 -1.78 4.52 27.18
N VAL A 371 -1.05 3.67 26.45
CA VAL A 371 0.37 3.86 26.18
C VAL A 371 0.65 5.13 25.37
N PHE A 372 -0.12 5.35 24.29
CA PHE A 372 0.01 6.56 23.47
C PHE A 372 -1.39 7.13 23.18
N PRO A 373 -1.90 8.06 24.01
CA PRO A 373 -3.13 8.79 23.73
C PRO A 373 -2.90 9.85 22.63
N ARG A 374 -2.46 9.40 21.44
CA ARG A 374 -2.19 10.28 20.30
C ARG A 374 -3.44 11.05 19.93
N ASN A 375 -3.27 12.32 19.59
CA ASN A 375 -4.37 13.19 19.15
C ASN A 375 -5.53 13.33 20.15
N GLN A 376 -5.34 12.99 21.44
CA GLN A 376 -6.38 13.05 22.46
C GLN A 376 -7.14 14.38 22.45
N ARG A 377 -6.40 15.51 22.42
CA ARG A 377 -7.00 16.87 22.36
C ARG A 377 -7.92 17.08 21.16
N GLN A 378 -7.66 16.42 20.03
CA GLN A 378 -8.55 16.48 18.85
C GLN A 378 -9.82 15.68 19.10
N PHE A 379 -9.72 14.46 19.64
CA PHE A 379 -10.88 13.62 19.96
C PHE A 379 -11.77 14.23 21.06
N GLU A 380 -11.19 15.00 21.98
CA GLU A 380 -11.90 15.73 23.04
C GLU A 380 -12.65 16.98 22.52
N ARG A 381 -12.43 17.41 21.27
CA ARG A 381 -13.21 18.50 20.68
C ARG A 381 -14.70 18.12 20.66
N LYS A 382 -15.56 19.07 21.05
CA LYS A 382 -17.01 18.90 21.15
C LYS A 382 -17.71 19.03 19.79
N GLU A 383 -17.17 18.35 18.78
CA GLU A 383 -17.65 18.40 17.40
C GLU A 383 -17.73 16.98 16.82
N PRO A 384 -18.63 16.74 15.85
CA PRO A 384 -18.63 15.51 15.10
C PRO A 384 -17.40 15.44 14.18
N ARG A 385 -17.08 14.22 13.73
CA ARG A 385 -15.93 13.97 12.85
C ARG A 385 -16.20 12.80 11.91
N ILE A 386 -15.27 12.52 11.03
CA ILE A 386 -15.33 11.35 10.15
C ILE A 386 -14.31 10.33 10.62
N PHE A 387 -14.72 9.08 10.76
CA PHE A 387 -13.82 7.96 11.00
C PHE A 387 -13.51 7.22 9.71
N VAL A 388 -12.26 6.78 9.59
CA VAL A 388 -11.65 6.13 8.43
C VAL A 388 -10.90 4.91 8.96
N PRO A 389 -11.18 3.67 8.49
CA PRO A 389 -10.42 2.51 8.95
C PRO A 389 -8.97 2.65 8.49
N CYS A 390 -7.97 2.31 9.30
CA CYS A 390 -6.56 2.48 8.91
C CYS A 390 -6.14 1.56 7.74
N LYS A 391 -6.89 0.49 7.48
CA LYS A 391 -6.68 -0.44 6.38
C LYS A 391 -8.01 -0.91 5.84
N GLU A 392 -8.09 -1.07 4.53
CA GLU A 392 -9.34 -1.48 3.90
C GLU A 392 -9.10 -2.37 2.67
N ARG A 393 -9.71 -3.56 2.67
CA ARG A 393 -9.65 -4.49 1.54
C ARG A 393 -10.64 -4.09 0.46
N ILE A 394 -10.17 -3.94 -0.78
CA ILE A 394 -10.96 -3.49 -1.93
C ILE A 394 -11.24 -4.58 -2.99
N SER A 395 -10.74 -5.80 -2.79
CA SER A 395 -10.84 -6.89 -3.79
C SER A 395 -12.25 -7.15 -4.32
N ASN A 396 -13.27 -7.01 -3.47
CA ASN A 396 -14.66 -7.34 -3.79
C ASN A 396 -15.62 -6.16 -3.53
N LYS A 397 -15.13 -4.92 -3.56
CA LYS A 397 -15.97 -3.73 -3.31
C LYS A 397 -15.47 -2.50 -4.05
N ASN A 398 -16.39 -1.55 -4.23
CA ASN A 398 -16.17 -0.28 -4.91
C ASN A 398 -16.40 0.95 -4.00
N TYR A 399 -16.30 0.76 -2.70
CA TYR A 399 -16.51 1.80 -1.68
C TYR A 399 -15.54 1.61 -0.51
N PHE A 400 -15.36 2.66 0.29
CA PHE A 400 -14.70 2.59 1.59
C PHE A 400 -15.72 2.72 2.73
N ARG A 401 -15.40 2.19 3.91
CA ARG A 401 -16.28 2.28 5.08
C ARG A 401 -15.95 3.53 5.89
N PHE A 402 -16.01 4.71 5.27
CA PHE A 402 -15.82 5.98 5.99
C PHE A 402 -17.13 6.42 6.58
N CYS A 403 -17.17 6.69 7.89
CA CYS A 403 -18.42 6.95 8.60
C CYS A 403 -18.42 8.25 9.38
N TYR A 404 -19.62 8.78 9.57
CA TYR A 404 -19.89 9.84 10.53
C TYR A 404 -19.68 9.32 11.96
N ALA A 405 -18.99 10.09 12.78
CA ALA A 405 -18.80 9.82 14.19
C ALA A 405 -19.28 11.02 15.02
N PRO A 406 -20.37 10.87 15.80
CA PRO A 406 -20.92 11.95 16.61
C PRO A 406 -19.92 12.47 17.66
N THR A 407 -20.23 13.64 18.22
CA THR A 407 -19.51 14.18 19.39
C THR A 407 -19.47 13.15 20.54
N GLY A 408 -18.34 13.05 21.25
CA GLY A 408 -18.14 12.09 22.34
C GLY A 408 -17.68 10.68 21.94
N TYR A 409 -17.66 10.32 20.65
CA TYR A 409 -17.08 9.06 20.18
C TYR A 409 -15.58 9.15 19.89
N TYR A 410 -14.87 8.07 20.21
CA TYR A 410 -13.43 7.95 20.07
C TYR A 410 -13.04 6.81 19.13
N SER A 411 -11.77 6.77 18.76
CA SER A 411 -11.20 5.71 17.95
C SER A 411 -9.87 5.22 18.53
N THR A 412 -9.54 3.96 18.24
CA THR A 412 -8.25 3.35 18.56
C THR A 412 -7.38 3.20 17.31
N GLN A 413 -6.17 2.66 17.45
CA GLN A 413 -5.16 2.53 16.39
C GLN A 413 -5.59 1.87 15.06
N ASP A 414 -6.75 1.21 15.02
CA ASP A 414 -7.35 0.64 13.80
C ASP A 414 -8.18 1.64 12.99
N VAL A 415 -8.40 2.85 13.51
CA VAL A 415 -9.23 3.90 12.90
C VAL A 415 -8.56 5.28 13.03
N THR A 416 -8.48 6.00 11.92
CA THR A 416 -8.04 7.39 11.81
C THR A 416 -9.27 8.31 11.79
N ALA A 417 -9.15 9.51 12.37
CA ALA A 417 -10.20 10.52 12.38
C ALA A 417 -9.84 11.72 11.50
N VAL A 418 -10.86 12.30 10.88
CA VAL A 418 -10.79 13.51 10.06
C VAL A 418 -11.71 14.56 10.69
N PHE A 419 -11.12 15.68 11.09
CA PHE A 419 -11.78 16.81 11.76
C PHE A 419 -11.81 17.99 10.81
N LYS A 420 -12.99 18.57 10.58
CA LYS A 420 -13.12 19.76 9.75
C LYS A 420 -12.44 20.96 10.44
N LYS A 421 -11.64 21.74 9.71
CA LYS A 421 -11.06 22.98 10.25
C LYS A 421 -12.12 24.09 10.40
N ASN A 422 -11.96 24.97 11.38
CA ASN A 422 -12.95 26.00 11.72
C ASN A 422 -13.24 27.00 10.58
N ASN A 423 -12.24 27.29 9.73
CA ASN A 423 -12.36 28.22 8.61
C ASN A 423 -13.00 27.60 7.35
N VAL A 424 -13.29 26.30 7.35
CA VAL A 424 -13.88 25.59 6.23
C VAL A 424 -15.39 25.75 6.22
N LYS A 425 -15.91 26.27 5.11
CA LYS A 425 -17.33 26.56 4.92
C LYS A 425 -18.13 25.31 4.58
N GLU A 426 -17.52 24.33 3.92
CA GLU A 426 -18.14 23.06 3.61
C GLU A 426 -18.63 22.37 4.89
N SER A 427 -19.77 21.69 4.82
CA SER A 427 -20.29 20.91 5.94
C SER A 427 -19.45 19.63 6.13
N LEU A 428 -19.47 19.05 7.33
CA LEU A 428 -18.81 17.78 7.56
C LEU A 428 -19.47 16.67 6.74
N GLU A 429 -20.78 16.76 6.56
CA GLU A 429 -21.60 15.85 5.75
C GLU A 429 -21.20 15.89 4.27
N TYR A 430 -20.94 17.08 3.72
CA TYR A 430 -20.42 17.21 2.36
C TYR A 430 -19.07 16.52 2.22
N ILE A 431 -18.15 16.75 3.17
CA ILE A 431 -16.82 16.12 3.16
C ILE A 431 -16.95 14.59 3.29
N LEU A 432 -17.84 14.10 4.16
CA LEU A 432 -18.12 12.66 4.30
C LEU A 432 -18.63 12.04 3.00
N ALA A 433 -19.57 12.72 2.33
CA ALA A 433 -20.09 12.27 1.04
C ALA A 433 -19.04 12.28 -0.06
N TYR A 434 -18.19 13.31 -0.08
CA TYR A 434 -17.07 13.42 -1.01
C TYR A 434 -16.11 12.24 -0.83
N LEU A 435 -15.69 11.96 0.42
CA LEU A 435 -14.77 10.86 0.72
C LEU A 435 -15.36 9.48 0.40
N ASN A 436 -16.68 9.31 0.46
CA ASN A 436 -17.37 8.08 0.05
C ASN A 436 -17.70 8.02 -1.45
N ASN A 437 -17.33 9.03 -2.25
CA ASN A 437 -17.62 9.07 -3.68
C ASN A 437 -16.75 8.07 -4.48
N PHE A 438 -17.32 7.48 -5.55
CA PHE A 438 -16.61 6.52 -6.39
C PHE A 438 -15.35 7.09 -7.05
N ARG A 439 -15.29 8.42 -7.28
CA ARG A 439 -14.10 9.10 -7.83
C ARG A 439 -12.94 9.05 -6.83
N VAL A 440 -13.22 9.30 -5.55
CA VAL A 440 -12.24 9.16 -4.46
C VAL A 440 -11.83 7.70 -4.30
N PHE A 441 -12.78 6.75 -4.38
CA PHE A 441 -12.47 5.31 -4.39
C PHE A 441 -11.52 4.93 -5.52
N SER A 442 -11.82 5.35 -6.75
CA SER A 442 -11.02 5.05 -7.94
C SER A 442 -9.63 5.68 -7.85
N TRP A 443 -9.54 6.92 -7.38
CA TRP A 443 -8.27 7.61 -7.17
C TRP A 443 -7.42 6.90 -6.12
N LEU A 444 -7.96 6.60 -4.94
CA LEU A 444 -7.21 5.90 -3.88
C LEU A 444 -6.79 4.47 -4.27
N SER A 445 -7.58 3.78 -5.09
CA SER A 445 -7.26 2.42 -5.56
C SER A 445 -6.05 2.38 -6.49
N LEU A 446 -5.68 3.50 -7.11
CA LEU A 446 -4.56 3.59 -8.06
C LEU A 446 -3.41 4.48 -7.52
N ASN A 447 -3.75 5.59 -6.88
CA ASN A 447 -2.83 6.61 -6.36
C ASN A 447 -2.61 6.54 -4.85
N GLY A 448 -3.43 5.82 -4.10
CA GLY A 448 -3.22 5.60 -2.67
C GLY A 448 -1.99 4.74 -2.36
N ILE A 449 -1.78 4.48 -1.07
CA ILE A 449 -0.82 3.47 -0.60
C ILE A 449 -1.54 2.11 -0.64
N VAL A 450 -1.24 1.33 -1.66
CA VAL A 450 -1.89 0.03 -1.91
C VAL A 450 -0.86 -1.09 -1.74
N LYS A 451 -1.21 -2.12 -0.96
CA LYS A 451 -0.43 -3.34 -0.78
C LYS A 451 -1.33 -4.52 -1.09
N GLY A 452 -1.15 -5.14 -2.26
CA GLY A 452 -2.10 -6.14 -2.73
C GLY A 452 -3.46 -5.49 -3.00
N ASP A 453 -4.55 -6.06 -2.48
CA ASP A 453 -5.88 -5.45 -2.57
C ASP A 453 -6.27 -4.70 -1.28
N ILE A 454 -5.29 -4.16 -0.54
CA ILE A 454 -5.50 -3.40 0.70
C ILE A 454 -5.00 -1.95 0.52
N VAL A 455 -5.88 -0.99 0.75
CA VAL A 455 -5.56 0.45 0.83
C VAL A 455 -5.26 0.82 2.27
N GLU A 456 -4.16 1.54 2.52
CA GLU A 456 -3.78 2.03 3.84
C GLU A 456 -4.15 3.52 4.03
N PHE A 457 -4.77 3.82 5.16
CA PHE A 457 -5.26 5.15 5.53
C PHE A 457 -4.58 5.62 6.81
N SER A 458 -3.43 6.27 6.63
CA SER A 458 -2.79 7.06 7.68
C SER A 458 -2.97 8.55 7.38
N GLU A 459 -2.44 9.40 8.26
CA GLU A 459 -2.55 10.85 8.17
C GLU A 459 -2.17 11.41 6.78
N ALA A 460 -0.94 11.13 6.31
CA ALA A 460 -0.46 11.65 5.04
C ALA A 460 -1.25 11.14 3.81
N PRO A 461 -1.55 9.82 3.67
CA PRO A 461 -2.43 9.32 2.61
C PRO A 461 -3.79 10.01 2.57
N ILE A 462 -4.47 10.16 3.71
CA ILE A 462 -5.78 10.82 3.77
C ILE A 462 -5.64 12.30 3.42
N ALA A 463 -4.63 12.99 3.99
CA ALA A 463 -4.36 14.39 3.73
C ALA A 463 -4.16 14.68 2.25
N SER A 464 -3.50 13.76 1.53
CA SER A 464 -3.17 13.91 0.11
C SER A 464 -4.32 13.70 -0.87
N ILE A 465 -5.48 13.22 -0.41
CA ILE A 465 -6.65 12.99 -1.28
C ILE A 465 -7.03 14.33 -1.95
N PRO A 466 -7.07 14.43 -3.28
CA PRO A 466 -7.54 15.62 -3.97
C PRO A 466 -8.95 15.98 -3.51
N PHE A 467 -9.19 17.27 -3.30
CA PHE A 467 -10.47 17.78 -2.84
C PHE A 467 -10.94 18.89 -3.78
N ARG A 468 -12.19 18.82 -4.22
CA ARG A 468 -12.83 19.87 -5.02
C ARG A 468 -13.62 20.77 -4.06
N PRO A 469 -13.12 21.97 -3.70
CA PRO A 469 -13.89 22.88 -2.86
C PRO A 469 -15.12 23.42 -3.59
N ILE A 470 -16.09 23.89 -2.82
CA ILE A 470 -17.27 24.56 -3.34
C ILE A 470 -16.91 26.00 -3.70
N ASN A 471 -17.25 26.43 -4.91
CA ASN A 471 -17.24 27.85 -5.24
C ASN A 471 -18.45 28.53 -4.59
N TRP A 472 -18.23 29.14 -3.43
CA TRP A 472 -19.26 29.84 -2.65
C TRP A 472 -19.89 31.05 -3.35
N ASN A 473 -19.30 31.54 -4.44
CA ASN A 473 -19.88 32.60 -5.27
C ASN A 473 -20.80 32.04 -6.38
N SER A 474 -20.83 30.72 -6.58
CA SER A 474 -21.72 30.05 -7.53
C SER A 474 -22.99 29.56 -6.82
N GLN A 475 -24.13 30.18 -7.12
CA GLN A 475 -25.42 29.77 -6.55
C GLN A 475 -25.77 28.31 -6.86
N LYS A 476 -25.29 27.78 -8.00
CA LYS A 476 -25.49 26.37 -8.38
C LYS A 476 -24.69 25.44 -7.48
N GLU A 477 -23.41 25.74 -7.23
CA GLU A 477 -22.58 24.91 -6.36
C GLU A 477 -23.01 25.00 -4.89
N LEU A 478 -23.40 26.19 -4.43
CA LEU A 478 -23.98 26.38 -3.10
C LEU A 478 -25.24 25.53 -2.90
N SER A 479 -26.14 25.53 -3.89
CA SER A 479 -27.33 24.67 -3.88
C SER A 479 -26.96 23.18 -3.84
N SER A 480 -25.95 22.77 -4.62
CA SER A 480 -25.47 21.38 -4.66
C SER A 480 -24.90 20.95 -3.30
N HIS A 481 -24.07 21.81 -2.68
CA HIS A 481 -23.53 21.59 -1.35
C HIS A 481 -24.64 21.40 -0.30
N ASN A 482 -25.62 22.30 -0.30
CA ASN A 482 -26.72 22.27 0.67
C ASN A 482 -27.57 21.01 0.49
N ARG A 483 -27.83 20.62 -0.75
CA ARG A 483 -28.56 19.39 -1.05
C ARG A 483 -27.79 18.15 -0.63
N ILE A 484 -26.51 18.03 -0.96
CA ILE A 484 -25.67 16.92 -0.49
C ILE A 484 -25.67 16.83 1.03
N THR A 485 -25.51 17.96 1.72
CA THR A 485 -25.55 18.04 3.18
C THR A 485 -26.86 17.48 3.73
N LEU A 486 -28.00 17.93 3.19
CA LEU A 486 -29.32 17.49 3.62
C LEU A 486 -29.55 16.00 3.35
N GLU A 487 -29.18 15.50 2.18
CA GLU A 487 -29.34 14.09 1.80
C GLU A 487 -28.51 13.18 2.70
N VAL A 488 -27.28 13.58 3.07
CA VAL A 488 -26.48 12.83 4.05
C VAL A 488 -27.15 12.81 5.41
N GLN A 489 -27.65 13.95 5.89
CA GLN A 489 -28.36 14.01 7.17
C GLN A 489 -29.61 13.12 7.20
N ASN A 490 -30.34 13.02 6.09
CA ASN A 490 -31.48 12.13 5.97
C ASN A 490 -31.04 10.66 5.93
N TYR A 491 -30.01 10.34 5.13
CA TYR A 491 -29.43 8.99 5.11
C TYR A 491 -28.97 8.52 6.49
N LEU A 492 -28.36 9.40 7.28
CA LEU A 492 -27.93 9.08 8.65
C LEU A 492 -29.12 8.80 9.60
N LYS A 493 -30.33 9.26 9.27
CA LYS A 493 -31.55 9.04 10.08
C LYS A 493 -32.29 7.77 9.68
N ASP A 494 -32.49 7.53 8.39
CA ASP A 494 -33.36 6.45 7.90
C ASP A 494 -32.65 5.36 7.08
N GLY A 495 -31.41 5.58 6.66
CA GLY A 495 -30.62 4.63 5.89
C GLY A 495 -31.13 4.35 4.47
N LEU A 496 -32.06 5.16 3.93
CA LEU A 496 -32.70 4.87 2.65
C LEU A 496 -31.76 5.12 1.46
N PRO A 497 -31.58 4.14 0.54
CA PRO A 497 -30.65 4.27 -0.61
C PRO A 497 -30.94 5.45 -1.56
N ILE A 498 -32.17 5.98 -1.57
CA ILE A 498 -32.54 7.12 -2.42
C ILE A 498 -31.66 8.35 -2.15
N HIS A 499 -31.26 8.56 -0.90
CA HIS A 499 -30.38 9.66 -0.51
C HIS A 499 -29.00 9.53 -1.16
N LEU A 500 -28.44 8.31 -1.23
CA LEU A 500 -27.16 8.06 -1.90
C LEU A 500 -27.23 8.32 -3.40
N ASN A 501 -28.37 7.99 -4.04
CA ASN A 501 -28.59 8.31 -5.45
C ASN A 501 -28.63 9.82 -5.68
N ASN A 502 -29.33 10.57 -4.82
CA ASN A 502 -29.40 12.03 -4.90
C ASN A 502 -28.01 12.67 -4.71
N ILE A 503 -27.24 12.20 -3.71
CA ILE A 503 -25.86 12.64 -3.47
C ILE A 503 -24.98 12.42 -4.72
N ASN A 504 -25.06 11.23 -5.34
CA ASN A 504 -24.27 10.92 -6.53
C ASN A 504 -24.65 11.79 -7.73
N SER A 505 -25.94 12.09 -7.90
CA SER A 505 -26.42 13.00 -8.94
C SER A 505 -25.86 14.42 -8.78
N GLU A 506 -25.84 14.95 -7.56
CA GLU A 506 -25.25 16.27 -7.27
C GLU A 506 -23.73 16.29 -7.51
N PHE A 507 -23.00 15.22 -7.13
CA PHE A 507 -21.58 15.13 -7.48
C PHE A 507 -21.35 15.03 -8.98
N ASN A 508 -22.19 14.30 -9.72
CA ASN A 508 -22.07 14.26 -11.17
C ASN A 508 -22.23 15.65 -11.79
N PHE A 509 -23.17 16.44 -11.30
CA PHE A 509 -23.31 17.84 -11.70
C PHE A 509 -22.04 18.67 -11.38
N LEU A 510 -21.49 18.57 -10.16
CA LEU A 510 -20.29 19.32 -9.76
C LEU A 510 -19.03 18.97 -10.58
N PHE A 511 -18.94 17.76 -11.12
CA PHE A 511 -17.80 17.27 -11.91
C PHE A 511 -18.02 17.29 -13.43
N GLN A 512 -19.17 17.79 -13.91
CA GLN A 512 -19.46 17.97 -15.35
C GLN A 512 -18.98 19.33 -15.90
N GLY A 513 -18.61 20.27 -15.02
CA GLY A 513 -18.21 21.65 -15.36
C GLY A 513 -16.77 21.83 -15.77
#